data_AF-A0A7J8SV72-F1
#
_entry.id   AF-A0A7J8SV72-F1
#
_cell.length_a   1.000
_cell.length_b   1.000
_cell.length_c   1.000
_cell.angle_alpha   90.00
_cell.angle_beta   90.00
_cell.angle_gamma   90.00
#
_symmetry.space_group_name_H-M   'P 1'
#
loop_
_entity.id
_entity.type
_entity.pdbx_description
1 polymer ?
#
loop_
_entity_poly.entity_id
_entity_poly.type
_entity_poly.pdbx_seq_one_letter_code
_entity_poly.pdbx_strand_id
1 'polypeptide(L)'
;MGRRHILSPPGTLNTITPCAACKLLRRRCAQECPFSPYFSPHEPQKFASVHKVFGASNVSKMLMEVPESQRADAANSLVYEA
;
A
#
# COMPACT_ATOMS: atom_id res chain seq x y z
N MET A 1 1.72 -13.35 33.63
CA MET A 1 1.93 -13.44 32.17
C MET A 1 2.34 -12.07 31.64
N GLY A 2 3.62 -11.70 31.76
CA GLY A 2 4.13 -10.41 31.31
C GLY A 2 4.52 -10.46 29.84
N ARG A 3 3.97 -9.58 29.00
CA ARG A 3 4.47 -9.33 27.65
C ARG A 3 5.28 -8.04 27.66
N ARG A 4 6.60 -8.23 27.61
CA ARG A 4 7.63 -7.20 27.54
C ARG A 4 7.41 -6.27 26.36
N HIS A 5 7.69 -4.99 26.60
CA HIS A 5 7.83 -3.95 25.59
C HIS A 5 8.89 -4.37 24.56
N ILE A 6 8.56 -4.27 23.27
CA ILE A 6 9.54 -4.24 22.18
C ILE A 6 9.55 -2.79 21.68
N LEU A 7 10.64 -2.08 21.96
CA LEU A 7 10.94 -0.79 21.35
C LEU A 7 10.89 -0.94 19.83
N SER A 8 10.02 -0.19 19.14
CA SER A 8 10.16 0.08 17.71
C SER A 8 10.55 1.56 17.52
N PRO A 9 11.35 1.90 16.51
CA PRO A 9 12.01 3.22 16.36
C PRO A 9 11.00 4.33 16.01
N PRO A 10 11.41 5.61 15.98
CA PRO A 10 10.54 6.73 15.63
C PRO A 10 10.29 6.74 14.12
N GLY A 11 9.31 5.96 13.68
CA GLY A 11 8.59 6.17 12.43
C GLY A 11 7.16 6.42 12.83
N THR A 12 6.79 7.70 12.92
CA THR A 12 5.48 8.24 13.32
C THR A 12 4.35 7.32 12.88
N LEU A 13 3.42 6.97 13.78
CA LEU A 13 2.32 6.07 13.43
C LEU A 13 1.29 6.81 12.55
N ASN A 14 0.90 6.26 11.40
CA ASN A 14 -0.35 6.66 10.75
C ASN A 14 -1.46 5.80 11.36
N THR A 15 -1.93 6.18 12.54
CA THR A 15 -2.72 5.34 13.45
C THR A 15 -4.21 5.24 13.14
N ILE A 16 -4.75 5.76 12.03
CA ILE A 16 -6.22 5.82 11.91
C ILE A 16 -6.81 4.83 10.90
N THR A 17 -6.20 4.59 9.73
CA THR A 17 -6.74 3.59 8.78
C THR A 17 -5.64 3.02 7.87
N PRO A 18 -5.44 1.69 7.78
CA PRO A 18 -4.51 1.11 6.81
C PRO A 18 -4.98 1.35 5.38
N CYS A 19 -4.06 1.60 4.44
CA CYS A 19 -4.40 1.73 3.02
C CYS A 19 -5.09 0.47 2.46
N ALA A 20 -5.76 0.56 1.31
CA ALA A 20 -6.49 -0.58 0.74
C ALA A 20 -5.60 -1.81 0.55
N ALA A 21 -4.33 -1.61 0.15
CA ALA A 21 -3.36 -2.69 0.02
C ALA A 21 -3.06 -3.40 1.34
N CYS A 22 -2.69 -2.65 2.37
CA CYS A 22 -2.35 -3.22 3.66
C CYS A 22 -3.57 -3.85 4.36
N LYS A 23 -4.77 -3.29 4.14
CA LYS A 23 -6.03 -3.86 4.59
C LYS A 23 -6.29 -5.22 3.93
N LEU A 24 -6.17 -5.32 2.60
CA LEU A 24 -6.36 -6.58 1.87
C LEU A 24 -5.32 -7.64 2.24
N LEU A 25 -4.05 -7.24 2.36
CA LEU A 25 -2.92 -8.11 2.70
C LEU A 25 -2.82 -8.43 4.19
N ARG A 26 -3.71 -7.91 5.03
CA ARG A 26 -3.75 -8.12 6.50
C ARG A 26 -2.41 -7.82 7.19
N ARG A 27 -1.74 -6.74 6.78
CA ARG A 27 -0.45 -6.30 7.34
C ARG A 27 -0.51 -4.87 7.86
N ARG A 28 0.46 -4.48 8.68
CA ARG A 28 0.58 -3.10 9.18
C ARG A 28 0.92 -2.15 8.03
N CYS A 29 0.26 -0.99 7.98
CA CYS A 29 0.60 0.08 7.04
C CYS A 29 1.68 0.97 7.67
N ALA A 30 2.89 0.94 7.11
CA ALA A 30 3.98 1.84 7.51
C ALA A 30 3.76 3.25 6.91
N GLN A 31 4.48 4.25 7.43
CA GLN A 31 4.47 5.61 6.86
C GLN A 31 4.94 5.62 5.41
N GLU A 32 6.05 4.93 5.14
CA GLU A 32 6.63 4.81 3.80
C GLU A 32 6.01 3.65 3.01
N CYS A 33 4.72 3.38 3.22
CA CYS A 33 4.04 2.32 2.48
C CYS A 33 3.93 2.73 1.01
N PRO A 34 4.50 1.95 0.06
CA PRO A 34 4.53 2.32 -1.36
C PRO A 34 3.14 2.35 -2.00
N PHE A 35 2.14 1.77 -1.34
CA PHE A 35 0.76 1.74 -1.81
C PHE A 35 -0.12 2.83 -1.19
N SER A 36 0.28 3.41 -0.05
CA SER A 36 -0.59 4.31 0.71
C SER A 36 -1.00 5.58 -0.04
N PRO A 37 -0.12 6.23 -0.83
CA PRO A 37 -0.50 7.42 -1.58
C PRO A 37 -1.49 7.16 -2.72
N TYR A 38 -1.54 5.93 -3.23
CA TYR A 38 -2.26 5.60 -4.48
C TYR A 38 -3.50 4.73 -4.26
N PHE A 39 -3.55 3.96 -3.17
CA PHE A 39 -4.63 3.03 -2.86
C PHE A 39 -5.34 3.40 -1.55
N SER A 40 -6.30 4.32 -1.68
CA SER A 40 -7.13 4.81 -0.56
C SER A 40 -7.93 3.67 0.12
N PRO A 41 -8.06 3.66 1.45
CA PRO A 41 -8.92 2.70 2.17
C PRO A 41 -10.40 2.77 1.78
N HIS A 42 -10.85 3.90 1.21
CA HIS A 42 -12.23 4.10 0.76
C HIS A 42 -12.52 3.43 -0.59
N GLU A 43 -11.48 2.98 -1.30
CA GLU A 43 -11.60 2.36 -2.62
C GLU A 43 -10.91 0.99 -2.67
N PRO A 44 -11.34 0.03 -1.81
CA PRO A 44 -10.69 -1.27 -1.70
C PRO A 44 -10.69 -2.07 -3.01
N GLN A 45 -11.69 -1.85 -3.87
CA GLN A 45 -11.81 -2.49 -5.18
C GLN A 45 -10.63 -2.18 -6.09
N LYS A 46 -10.07 -0.96 -6.04
CA LYS A 46 -8.93 -0.56 -6.89
C LYS A 46 -7.73 -1.46 -6.65
N PHE A 47 -7.38 -1.67 -5.37
CA PHE A 47 -6.26 -2.56 -5.05
C PHE A 47 -6.61 -4.03 -5.28
N ALA A 48 -7.86 -4.44 -5.06
CA ALA A 48 -8.29 -5.82 -5.28
C ALA A 48 -8.15 -6.24 -6.76
N SER A 49 -8.55 -5.39 -7.71
CA SER A 49 -8.40 -5.65 -9.15
C SER A 49 -6.92 -5.79 -9.54
N VAL A 50 -6.08 -4.79 -9.22
CA VAL A 50 -4.65 -4.84 -9.58
C VAL A 50 -3.90 -5.98 -8.89
N HIS A 51 -4.28 -6.31 -7.66
CA HIS A 51 -3.71 -7.44 -6.93
C HIS A 51 -4.05 -8.78 -7.60
N LYS A 52 -5.27 -8.91 -8.15
CA LYS A 52 -5.70 -10.12 -8.84
C LYS A 52 -4.98 -10.32 -10.17
N VAL A 53 -4.77 -9.25 -10.94
CA VAL A 53 -4.20 -9.33 -12.29
C VAL A 53 -2.66 -9.32 -12.25
N PHE A 54 -2.08 -8.38 -11.52
CA PHE A 54 -0.63 -8.17 -11.51
C PHE A 54 0.04 -8.77 -10.28
N GLY A 55 -0.65 -8.86 -9.15
CA GLY A 55 -0.08 -9.26 -7.86
C GLY A 55 0.62 -8.11 -7.14
N ALA A 56 0.62 -8.14 -5.80
CA ALA A 56 1.13 -7.04 -4.98
C ALA A 56 2.61 -6.72 -5.25
N SER A 57 3.45 -7.75 -5.41
CA SER A 57 4.89 -7.57 -5.63
C SER A 57 5.19 -6.87 -6.96
N ASN A 58 4.49 -7.24 -8.03
CA ASN A 58 4.68 -6.62 -9.35
C ASN A 58 4.17 -5.18 -9.35
N VAL A 59 3.00 -4.91 -8.73
CA VAL A 59 2.51 -3.53 -8.58
C VAL A 59 3.53 -2.67 -7.82
N SER A 60 4.09 -3.17 -6.72
CA SER A 60 5.13 -2.45 -5.98
C SER A 60 6.35 -2.15 -6.85
N LYS A 61 6.82 -3.15 -7.61
CA LYS A 61 7.99 -3.00 -8.49
C LYS A 61 7.73 -1.98 -9.60
N MET A 62 6.61 -2.09 -10.30
CA MET A 62 6.23 -1.17 -11.38
C MET A 62 6.09 0.28 -10.87
N LEU A 63 5.49 0.49 -9.69
CA LEU A 63 5.43 1.83 -9.10
C LEU A 63 6.81 2.37 -8.73
N MET A 64 7.72 1.52 -8.25
CA MET A 64 9.08 1.95 -7.88
C MET A 64 9.97 2.25 -9.11
N GLU A 65 9.72 1.61 -10.25
CA GLU A 65 10.43 1.84 -11.51
C GLU A 65 10.03 3.16 -12.19
N VAL A 66 8.87 3.71 -11.85
CA VAL A 66 8.36 4.99 -12.37
C VAL A 66 8.80 6.16 -11.48
N PRO A 67 9.16 7.33 -12.05
CA PRO A 67 9.45 8.56 -11.29
C PRO A 67 8.29 8.93 -10.37
N GLU A 68 8.58 9.45 -9.18
CA GLU A 68 7.56 9.71 -8.14
C GLU A 68 6.38 10.57 -8.65
N SER A 69 6.67 11.56 -9.49
CA SER A 69 5.67 12.43 -10.11
C SER A 69 4.66 11.71 -11.02
N GLN A 70 5.02 10.54 -11.56
CA GLN A 70 4.20 9.76 -12.49
C GLN A 70 3.57 8.52 -11.83
N ARG A 71 3.91 8.21 -10.58
CA ARG A 71 3.40 7.00 -9.91
C ARG A 71 1.90 7.01 -9.70
N ALA A 72 1.30 8.18 -9.50
CA ALA A 72 -0.15 8.32 -9.40
C ALA A 72 -0.84 7.91 -10.71
N ASP A 73 -0.31 8.39 -11.85
CA ASP A 73 -0.83 8.04 -13.17
C ASP A 73 -0.59 6.56 -13.48
N ALA A 74 0.58 6.02 -13.16
CA ALA A 74 0.87 4.60 -13.30
C ALA A 74 -0.09 3.72 -12.47
N ALA A 75 -0.40 4.11 -11.23
CA ALA A 75 -1.38 3.41 -10.41
C ALA A 75 -2.78 3.43 -11.03
N ASN A 76 -3.20 4.57 -11.60
CA ASN A 76 -4.48 4.69 -12.31
C ASN A 76 -4.53 3.81 -13.56
N SER A 77 -3.46 3.77 -14.36
CA SER A 77 -3.34 2.88 -15.51
C SER A 77 -3.42 1.41 -15.11
N LEU A 78 -2.71 1.00 -14.05
CA LEU A 78 -2.80 -0.38 -13.55
C LEU A 78 -4.22 -0.74 -13.11
N VAL A 79 -4.94 0.18 -12.46
CA VAL A 79 -6.34 -0.04 -12.06
C VAL A 79 -7.27 -0.13 -13.27
N TYR A 80 -7.03 0.64 -14.33
CA TYR A 80 -7.84 0.62 -15.54
C TYR A 80 -7.66 -0.68 -16.34
N GLU A 81 -6.43 -1.20 -16.41
CA GLU A 81 -6.09 -2.44 -17.14
C GLU A 81 -6.47 -3.73 -16.37
N ALA A 82 -6.83 -3.64 -15.09
CA ALA A 82 -7.10 -4.79 -14.22
C ALA A 82 -8.59 -5.15 -14.07
#